data_AF-A0A2N3LK24-F1
#
_entry.id   AF-A0A2N3LK24-F1
#
_cell.length_a   1.000
_cell.length_b   1.000
_cell.length_c   1.000
_cell.angle_alpha   90.00
_cell.angle_beta   90.00
_cell.angle_gamma   90.00
#
_symmetry.space_group_name_H-M   'P 1'
#
loop_
_entity.id
_entity.type
_entity.pdbx_description
1 polymer ?
#
loop_
_entity_poly.entity_id
_entity_poly.type
_entity_poly.pdbx_seq_one_letter_code
_entity_poly.pdbx_strand_id
1 'polypeptide(L)' 'MKNYYSLLELTNQIDLLRNKMIEIGIKEGLRSPETLHKSQELDKLIFAYQSLMKGVREHPKGHRRN' A
#
# COMPACT_ATOMS: atom_id res chain seq x y z
N MET A 1 20.67 -0.14 7.97
CA MET A 1 19.69 -0.54 9.00
C MET A 1 18.41 -0.93 8.29
N LYS A 2 18.03 -2.22 8.29
CA LYS A 2 16.75 -2.65 7.71
C LYS A 2 15.67 -2.31 8.74
N ASN A 3 14.93 -1.22 8.51
CA ASN A 3 13.82 -0.82 9.35
C ASN A 3 12.68 -1.82 9.11
N TYR A 4 12.68 -2.92 9.88
CA TYR A 4 11.53 -3.81 9.93
C TYR A 4 10.46 -3.07 10.73
N TYR A 5 9.66 -2.24 10.04
CA TYR A 5 8.37 -1.87 10.58
C TYR A 5 7.68 -3.16 11.01
N SER A 6 7.23 -3.21 12.26
CA SER A 6 6.46 -4.35 12.72
C SER A 6 5.22 -4.49 11.82
N LEU A 7 4.74 -5.72 11.64
CA LEU A 7 3.52 -6.00 10.88
C LEU A 7 2.35 -5.09 11.34
N LEU A 8 2.31 -4.79 12.65
CA LEU A 8 1.35 -3.91 13.28
C LEU A 8 1.50 -2.44 12.81
N GLU A 9 2.73 -1.92 12.77
CA GLU A 9 3.00 -0.56 12.29
C GLU A 9 2.69 -0.38 10.80
N LEU A 10 2.96 -1.40 9.98
CA LEU A 10 2.59 -1.38 8.57
C LEU A 10 1.06 -1.37 8.39
N THR A 11 0.36 -2.22 9.15
CA THR A 11 -1.11 -2.26 9.11
C THR A 11 -1.72 -0.92 9.54
N ASN A 12 -1.23 -0.33 10.64
CA ASN A 12 -1.70 0.96 11.13
C ASN A 12 -1.46 2.08 10.10
N GLN A 13 -0.29 2.07 9.43
CA GLN A 13 -0.01 3.05 8.39
C GLN A 13 -0.90 2.87 7.16
N ILE A 14 -1.16 1.62 6.74
CA ILE A 14 -2.08 1.31 5.64
C ILE A 14 -3.49 1.84 5.94
N ASP A 15 -4.01 1.59 7.14
CA ASP A 15 -5.35 2.04 7.51
C ASP A 15 -5.43 3.57 7.63
N LEU A 16 -4.42 4.21 8.22
CA LEU A 16 -4.38 5.67 8.30
C LEU A 16 -4.29 6.32 6.92
N LEU A 17 -3.47 5.78 6.02
CA LEU A 17 -3.31 6.30 4.68
C LEU A 17 -4.56 6.05 3.82
N ARG A 18 -5.22 4.89 4.00
CA ARG A 18 -6.51 4.58 3.36
C ARG A 18 -7.58 5.60 3.76
N ASN A 19 -7.71 5.90 5.06
CA ASN A 19 -8.69 6.88 5.53
C ASN A 19 -8.43 8.27 4.94
N LYS A 20 -7.17 8.72 4.93
CA LYS A 20 -6.79 9.98 4.27
C LYS A 20 -7.11 9.99 2.78
N MET A 21 -6.85 8.88 2.06
CA MET A 21 -7.16 8.79 0.64
C MET A 21 -8.68 8.86 0.37
N ILE A 22 -9.50 8.27 1.25
CA ILE A 22 -10.96 8.37 1.17
C ILE A 22 -11.41 9.82 1.40
N GLU A 23 -10.89 10.49 2.43
CA GLU A 23 -11.20 11.90 2.70
C GLU A 23 -10.84 12.81 1.52
N ILE A 24 -9.62 12.68 0.98
CA ILE A 24 -9.16 13.47 -0.16
C ILE A 24 -9.95 13.09 -1.42
N GLY A 25 -10.26 11.81 -1.62
CA GLY A 25 -11.07 11.32 -2.73
C GLY A 25 -12.50 11.85 -2.71
N ILE A 26 -13.08 12.06 -1.53
CA ILE A 26 -14.39 12.71 -1.34
C ILE A 26 -14.29 14.21 -1.59
N LYS A 27 -13.23 14.86 -1.10
CA LYS A 27 -13.07 16.32 -1.15
C LYS A 27 -12.62 16.85 -2.53
N GLU A 28 -11.57 16.25 -3.09
CA GLU A 28 -10.87 16.69 -4.30
C GLU A 28 -11.19 15.80 -5.52
N GLY A 29 -11.80 14.62 -5.28
CA GLY A 29 -12.11 13.64 -6.30
C GLY A 29 -11.03 12.56 -6.48
N LEU A 30 -11.45 11.37 -6.89
CA LEU A 30 -10.56 10.21 -7.09
C LEU A 30 -9.51 10.38 -8.20
N ARG A 31 -9.69 11.37 -9.08
CA ARG A 31 -8.77 11.68 -10.18
C ARG A 31 -7.85 12.86 -9.85
N SER A 32 -7.96 13.45 -8.66
CA SER A 32 -7.05 14.53 -8.28
C SER A 32 -5.62 13.99 -8.21
N PRO A 33 -4.61 14.79 -8.59
CA PRO A 33 -3.20 14.40 -8.45
C PRO A 33 -2.85 13.98 -7.01
N GLU A 34 -3.51 14.59 -6.02
CA GLU A 34 -3.31 14.29 -4.61
C GLU A 34 -3.87 12.91 -4.24
N THR A 35 -5.09 12.57 -4.67
CA THR A 35 -5.66 11.22 -4.45
C THR A 35 -4.83 10.14 -5.15
N LEU A 36 -4.37 10.42 -6.38
CA LEU A 36 -3.52 9.49 -7.13
C LEU A 36 -2.17 9.29 -6.44
N HIS A 37 -1.55 10.35 -5.92
CA HIS A 37 -0.30 10.25 -5.17
C HIS A 37 -0.48 9.40 -3.91
N LYS A 38 -1.56 9.63 -3.16
CA LYS A 38 -1.89 8.85 -1.95
C LYS A 38 -2.18 7.38 -2.28
N SER A 39 -2.82 7.09 -3.41
CA SER A 39 -3.01 5.71 -3.90
C SER A 39 -1.67 5.02 -4.16
N GLN A 40 -0.72 5.70 -4.80
CA GLN A 40 0.61 5.13 -5.05
C GLN A 40 1.42 4.89 -3.77
N GLU A 41 1.29 5.78 -2.78
CA GLU A 41 1.89 5.57 -1.46
C GLU A 41 1.25 4.38 -0.74
N LEU A 42 -0.08 4.24 -0.81
CA LEU A 42 -0.81 3.12 -0.23
C LEU A 42 -0.38 1.79 -0.85
N ASP A 43 -0.25 1.73 -2.17
CA ASP A 43 0.20 0.54 -2.89
C ASP A 43 1.61 0.10 -2.47
N LYS A 44 2.53 1.05 -2.22
CA LYS A 44 3.88 0.74 -1.73
C LYS A 44 3.86 0.12 -0.33
N LEU A 45 3.01 0.63 0.55
CA LEU A 45 2.85 0.10 1.90
C LEU A 45 2.22 -1.30 1.88
N ILE A 46 1.18 -1.49 1.05
CA ILE A 46 0.55 -2.79 0.84
C ILE A 46 1.57 -3.78 0.26
N PHE A 47 2.39 -3.37 -0.71
CA PHE A 47 3.43 -4.22 -1.27
C PHE A 47 4.50 -4.59 -0.23
N ALA A 48 4.92 -3.64 0.62
CA ALA A 48 5.86 -3.92 1.70
C ALA A 48 5.28 -4.91 2.72
N TYR A 49 4.02 -4.71 3.13
CA TYR A 49 3.29 -5.62 3.99
C TYR A 49 3.14 -7.01 3.36
N GLN A 50 2.72 -7.09 2.10
CA GLN A 50 2.62 -8.34 1.37
C GLN A 50 3.97 -9.02 1.19
N SER A 51 5.06 -8.28 0.99
CA SER A 51 6.41 -8.84 0.87
C SER A 51 6.89 -9.39 2.22
N LEU A 52 6.59 -8.71 3.32
CA LEU A 52 6.84 -9.19 4.68
C LEU A 52 6.06 -10.50 4.93
N MET A 53 4.80 -10.56 4.50
CA MET A 53 3.97 -11.76 4.61
C MET A 53 4.36 -12.87 3.63
N LYS A 54 4.79 -12.55 2.41
CA LYS A 54 5.20 -13.52 1.37
C LYS A 54 6.59 -14.09 1.64
N GLY A 55 7.41 -13.46 2.48
CA GLY A 55 8.54 -14.14 3.12
C GLY A 55 8.13 -15.41 3.91
N VAL A 56 6.83 -15.58 4.21
CA VAL A 56 6.24 -16.75 4.88
C VAL A 56 5.52 -17.70 3.90
N ARG A 57 5.23 -17.29 2.65
CA ARG A 57 4.60 -18.15 1.64
C ARG A 57 5.12 -17.83 0.25
N GLU A 58 5.82 -18.80 -0.32
CA GLU A 58 6.42 -18.80 -1.64
C GLU A 58 5.54 -18.19 -2.73
N HIS A 59 6.19 -17.49 -3.64
CA HIS A 59 5.61 -16.91 -4.83
C HIS A 59 5.85 -17.88 -6.00
N PRO A 60 4.82 -18.47 -6.66
CA PRO A 60 4.98 -18.82 -8.05
C PRO A 60 4.80 -17.55 -8.88
N LYS A 61 5.74 -17.37 -9.81
CA LYS A 61 5.76 -16.31 -10.80
C LYS A 61 4.52 -16.39 -11.69
N GLY A 62 3.74 -15.32 -11.76
CA GLY A 62 2.81 -15.06 -12.86
C GLY A 62 3.46 -14.11 -13.85
N HIS A 63 4.32 -14.63 -14.72
CA HIS A 63 4.74 -13.94 -15.94
C HIS A 63 3.61 -14.04 -16.97
N ARG A 64 3.56 -13.03 -17.86
CA ARG A 64 2.79 -12.91 -19.10
C ARG A 64 1.41 -12.24 -18.96
N ARG A 65 1.32 -11.04 -19.50
CA ARG A 65 0.24 -10.71 -20.43
C ARG A 65 0.87 -10.39 -21.78
N ASN A 66 0.29 -11.03 -22.79
CA ASN A 66 0.62 -10.98 -24.23
C ASN A 66 0.62 -9.57 -24.79
#